data_AF-B8C1S2-F1
#
_entry.id   AF-B8C1S2-F1
#
_cell.length_a   1.000
_cell.length_b   1.000
_cell.length_c   1.000
_cell.angle_alpha   90.00
_cell.angle_beta   90.00
_cell.angle_gamma   90.00
#
_symmetry.space_group_name_H-M   'P 1'
#
loop_
_entity.id
_entity.type
_entity.pdbx_description
1 polymer ?
#
loop_
_entity_poly.entity_id
_entity_poly.type
_entity_poly.pdbx_seq_one_letter_code
_entity_poly.pdbx_strand_id
1 'polypeptide(L)'
;VLNFVLFPNPHIRDENGDNIGLPLLGADIVSLPGNKHLVALDFQPVLDLSEENVSLIPKRYSHIETKLQSIHSKYQKSSDESIQPLLPWGGDIPEQAKRFFSPYALWTRLSDDNAMDTVSTLVWEAYQEYIDLYLELMDTVQKDVESGVNSQVLQGQEDYLEYRRSNDPARPMLIRLYGEDWAERVIGGVLFP
;
A
#
# COMPACT_ATOMS: atom_id res chain seq x y z
N VAL A 1 6.01 2.89 15.11
CA VAL A 1 5.11 2.81 13.95
C VAL A 1 5.82 3.48 12.80
N LEU A 2 5.93 2.80 11.67
CA LEU A 2 6.25 3.39 10.39
C LEU A 2 4.95 3.50 9.59
N ASN A 3 4.58 4.71 9.19
CA ASN A 3 3.55 4.98 8.21
C ASN A 3 4.26 5.74 7.09
N PHE A 4 4.31 5.15 5.90
CA PHE A 4 4.99 5.71 4.75
C PHE A 4 4.12 5.53 3.52
N VAL A 5 3.73 6.65 2.90
CA VAL A 5 2.85 6.65 1.74
C VAL A 5 3.47 7.51 0.64
N LEU A 6 3.49 7.01 -0.59
CA LEU A 6 3.85 7.78 -1.77
C LEU A 6 2.63 8.00 -2.65
N PHE A 7 2.33 9.28 -2.92
CA PHE A 7 1.27 9.69 -3.83
C PHE A 7 1.89 10.02 -5.19
N PRO A 8 1.57 9.27 -6.26
CA PRO A 8 1.99 9.64 -7.60
C PRO A 8 1.21 10.88 -8.05
N ASN A 9 1.77 11.64 -9.00
CA ASN A 9 1.05 12.77 -9.57
C ASN A 9 -0.28 12.28 -10.21
N PRO A 10 -1.45 12.85 -9.88
CA PRO A 10 -2.73 12.45 -10.49
C PRO A 10 -2.88 12.96 -11.94
N HIS A 11 -1.90 13.69 -12.46
CA HIS A 11 -1.94 14.37 -13.74
C HIS A 11 -0.94 13.81 -14.75
N ILE A 12 -0.96 12.49 -14.95
CA ILE A 12 -0.06 11.78 -15.86
C ILE A 12 -0.83 11.31 -17.11
N ARG A 13 -0.24 11.54 -18.29
CA ARG A 13 -0.75 11.03 -19.57
C ARG A 13 0.30 10.20 -20.29
N ASP A 14 -0.13 9.16 -20.98
CA ASP A 14 0.74 8.42 -21.89
C ASP A 14 0.95 9.15 -23.23
N GLU A 15 1.79 8.59 -24.10
CA GLU A 15 2.12 9.15 -25.42
C GLU A 15 0.91 9.27 -26.38
N ASN A 16 -0.18 8.55 -26.11
CA ASN A 16 -1.43 8.66 -26.88
C ASN A 16 -2.34 9.77 -26.35
N GLY A 17 -1.95 10.41 -25.23
CA GLY A 17 -2.74 11.42 -24.54
C GLY A 17 -3.78 10.82 -23.58
N ASP A 18 -3.74 9.51 -23.36
CA ASP A 18 -4.66 8.83 -22.45
C ASP A 18 -4.21 9.06 -21.01
N ASN A 19 -5.18 9.38 -20.16
CA ASN A 19 -4.94 9.61 -18.75
C ASN A 19 -4.62 8.29 -18.04
N ILE A 20 -3.52 8.22 -17.28
CA ILE A 20 -3.12 7.01 -16.56
C ILE A 20 -3.21 7.20 -15.04
N GLY A 21 -3.67 6.16 -14.35
CA GLY A 21 -3.69 6.07 -12.90
C GLY A 21 -2.64 5.09 -12.40
N LEU A 22 -1.76 5.56 -11.52
CA LEU A 22 -0.81 4.69 -10.82
C LEU A 22 -1.29 4.43 -9.40
N PRO A 23 -1.04 3.25 -8.84
CA PRO A 23 -1.37 2.97 -7.44
C PRO A 23 -0.55 3.85 -6.49
N LEU A 24 -1.06 4.09 -5.28
CA LEU A 24 -0.25 4.64 -4.19
C LEU A 24 0.70 3.55 -3.68
N LEU A 25 1.85 3.93 -3.13
CA LEU A 25 2.63 3.01 -2.30
C LEU A 25 2.21 3.22 -0.86
N GLY A 26 1.77 2.17 -0.17
CA GLY A 26 1.44 2.20 1.25
C GLY A 26 2.27 1.22 2.04
N ALA A 27 2.93 1.70 3.09
CA ALA A 27 3.65 0.87 4.05
C ALA A 27 3.30 1.28 5.49
N ASP A 28 2.50 0.45 6.15
CA ASP A 28 2.13 0.56 7.56
C ASP A 28 2.76 -0.59 8.34
N ILE A 29 3.79 -0.30 9.14
CA ILE A 29 4.46 -1.26 10.04
C ILE A 29 4.27 -0.78 11.47
N VAL A 30 3.38 -1.44 12.20
CA VAL A 30 2.97 -1.09 13.56
C VAL A 30 3.44 -2.18 14.52
N SER A 31 4.26 -1.80 15.49
CA SER A 31 4.65 -2.65 16.62
C SER A 31 4.01 -2.12 17.89
N LEU A 32 3.19 -2.94 18.54
CA LEU A 32 2.45 -2.63 19.76
C LEU A 32 3.07 -3.34 20.98
N PRO A 33 2.78 -2.86 22.21
CA PRO A 33 3.15 -3.59 23.42
C PRO A 33 2.64 -5.03 23.43
N GLY A 34 3.43 -5.94 24.01
CA GLY A 34 3.09 -7.35 24.09
C GLY A 34 3.42 -8.17 22.83
N ASN A 35 4.47 -7.77 22.08
CA ASN A 35 4.97 -8.48 20.89
C ASN A 35 3.90 -8.67 19.82
N LYS A 36 3.10 -7.63 19.54
CA LYS A 36 2.05 -7.65 18.53
C LYS A 36 2.42 -6.71 17.39
N HIS A 37 2.48 -7.25 16.19
CA HIS A 37 2.87 -6.51 15.01
C HIS A 37 1.79 -6.60 13.93
N LEU A 38 1.54 -5.47 13.28
CA LEU A 38 0.65 -5.34 12.13
C LEU A 38 1.46 -4.79 10.98
N VAL A 39 1.39 -5.45 9.83
CA VAL A 39 2.07 -5.03 8.62
C VAL A 39 1.04 -4.97 7.50
N ALA A 40 0.97 -3.83 6.82
CA ALA A 40 0.29 -3.66 5.54
C ALA A 40 1.27 -3.00 4.57
N LEU A 41 1.66 -3.72 3.53
CA LEU A 41 2.56 -3.23 2.48
C LEU A 41 1.94 -3.53 1.12
N ASP A 42 1.67 -2.49 0.33
CA ASP A 42 0.86 -2.63 -0.87
C ASP A 42 1.08 -1.52 -1.89
N PHE A 43 0.77 -1.85 -3.15
CA PHE A 43 0.52 -0.88 -4.22
C PHE A 43 -1.00 -0.63 -4.23
N GLN A 44 -1.45 0.35 -3.47
CA GLN A 44 -2.86 0.58 -3.18
C GLN A 44 -3.59 1.15 -4.41
N PRO A 45 -4.69 0.52 -4.86
CA PRO A 45 -5.41 0.98 -6.04
C PRO A 45 -6.07 2.35 -5.79
N VAL A 46 -5.80 3.29 -6.70
CA VAL A 46 -6.55 4.56 -6.77
C VAL A 46 -7.90 4.33 -7.48
N LEU A 47 -7.89 3.57 -8.57
CA LEU A 47 -9.07 3.28 -9.39
C LEU A 47 -9.71 1.95 -9.00
N ASP A 48 -11.01 1.82 -9.25
CA ASP A 48 -11.80 0.63 -8.88
C ASP A 48 -11.27 -0.58 -9.64
N LEU A 49 -10.82 -1.59 -8.89
CA LEU A 49 -10.49 -2.90 -9.42
C LEU A 49 -11.78 -3.70 -9.57
N SER A 50 -12.56 -3.37 -10.60
CA SER A 50 -13.79 -4.08 -10.95
C SER A 50 -13.52 -5.12 -12.04
N GLU A 51 -14.52 -5.95 -12.39
CA GLU A 51 -14.43 -6.87 -13.53
C GLU A 51 -14.09 -6.14 -14.86
N GLU A 52 -14.38 -4.84 -14.95
CA GLU A 52 -14.08 -4.00 -16.12
C GLU A 52 -12.65 -3.42 -16.08
N ASN A 53 -12.02 -3.35 -14.91
CA ASN A 53 -10.70 -2.75 -14.71
C ASN A 53 -9.83 -3.66 -13.82
N VAL A 54 -9.38 -4.77 -14.40
CA VAL A 54 -8.76 -5.88 -13.65
C VAL A 54 -7.29 -5.60 -13.29
N SER A 55 -6.60 -4.72 -14.02
CA SER A 55 -5.17 -4.47 -13.84
C SER A 55 -4.93 -3.33 -12.85
N LEU A 56 -4.05 -3.55 -11.88
CA LEU A 56 -3.62 -2.52 -10.94
C LEU A 56 -2.73 -1.46 -11.63
N ILE A 57 -1.94 -1.90 -12.59
CA ILE A 57 -0.99 -1.07 -13.32
C ILE A 57 -1.44 -0.98 -14.79
N PRO A 58 -1.34 0.21 -15.43
CA PRO A 58 -1.71 0.36 -16.84
C PRO A 58 -1.03 -0.68 -17.73
N LYS A 59 -1.75 -1.21 -18.72
CA LYS A 59 -1.33 -2.34 -19.57
C LYS A 59 0.08 -2.17 -20.18
N ARG A 60 0.46 -0.95 -20.55
CA ARG A 60 1.81 -0.59 -21.06
C ARG A 60 2.92 -1.01 -20.09
N TYR A 61 2.67 -0.89 -18.79
CA TYR A 61 3.60 -1.21 -17.71
C TYR A 61 3.26 -2.54 -17.01
N SER A 62 2.49 -3.43 -17.64
CA SER A 62 2.08 -4.74 -17.09
C SER A 62 3.24 -5.66 -16.68
N HIS A 63 4.44 -5.44 -17.22
CA HIS A 63 5.65 -6.13 -16.80
C HIS A 63 6.03 -5.82 -15.33
N ILE A 64 5.72 -4.61 -14.83
CA ILE A 64 5.88 -4.25 -13.42
C ILE A 64 4.87 -5.02 -12.56
N GLU A 65 3.62 -5.15 -13.01
CA GLU A 65 2.60 -5.92 -12.28
C GLU A 65 2.96 -7.40 -12.19
N THR A 66 3.55 -7.96 -13.24
CA THR A 66 4.09 -9.33 -13.24
C THR A 66 5.22 -9.50 -12.22
N LYS A 67 6.13 -8.51 -12.12
CA LYS A 67 7.17 -8.49 -11.08
C LYS A 67 6.54 -8.40 -9.68
N LEU A 68 5.56 -7.52 -9.49
CA LEU A 68 4.84 -7.36 -8.21
C LEU A 68 4.19 -8.68 -7.78
N GLN A 69 3.51 -9.36 -8.71
CA GLN A 69 2.92 -10.68 -8.46
C GLN A 69 3.98 -11.71 -8.05
N SER A 70 5.17 -11.67 -8.65
CA SER A 70 6.27 -12.59 -8.34
C SER A 70 6.83 -12.33 -6.94
N ILE A 71 7.07 -11.07 -6.60
CA ILE A 71 7.48 -10.63 -5.26
C ILE A 71 6.42 -11.04 -4.23
N HIS A 72 5.15 -10.71 -4.45
CA HIS A 72 4.06 -11.08 -3.57
C HIS A 72 3.99 -12.60 -3.35
N SER A 73 4.14 -13.39 -4.42
CA SER A 73 4.11 -14.85 -4.35
C SER A 73 5.26 -15.41 -3.52
N LYS A 74 6.46 -14.79 -3.54
CA LYS A 74 7.59 -15.17 -2.68
C LYS A 74 7.22 -15.17 -1.19
N TYR A 75 6.39 -14.22 -0.75
CA TYR A 75 6.02 -14.07 0.66
C TYR A 75 4.71 -14.76 1.04
N GLN A 76 3.74 -14.85 0.12
CA GLN A 76 2.41 -15.40 0.37
C GLN A 76 2.21 -16.85 -0.05
N LYS A 77 3.01 -17.37 -0.99
CA LYS A 77 2.89 -18.75 -1.46
C LYS A 77 4.11 -19.55 -1.03
N SER A 78 3.86 -20.72 -0.45
CA SER A 78 4.87 -21.76 -0.42
C SER A 78 4.78 -22.63 -1.68
N SER A 79 5.92 -23.17 -2.12
CA SER A 79 5.98 -24.20 -3.18
C SER A 79 5.34 -25.53 -2.77
N ASP A 80 5.04 -25.71 -1.49
CA ASP A 80 4.38 -26.87 -0.91
C ASP A 80 3.19 -26.38 -0.07
N GLU A 81 1.99 -26.84 -0.38
CA GLU A 81 0.74 -26.46 0.32
C GLU A 81 0.75 -26.84 1.82
N SER A 82 1.67 -27.72 2.25
CA SER A 82 1.86 -28.07 3.66
C SER A 82 2.73 -27.07 4.43
N ILE A 83 3.41 -26.16 3.75
CA ILE A 83 4.30 -25.16 4.35
C ILE A 83 3.56 -23.82 4.42
N GLN A 84 3.58 -23.21 5.60
CA GLN A 84 2.97 -21.90 5.83
C GLN A 84 3.69 -20.80 5.01
N PRO A 85 2.96 -19.76 4.56
CA PRO A 85 3.58 -18.58 3.96
C PRO A 85 4.62 -17.94 4.87
N LEU A 86 5.63 -17.28 4.29
CA LEU A 86 6.63 -16.53 5.05
C LEU A 86 6.00 -15.37 5.82
N LEU A 87 4.99 -14.73 5.23
CA LEU A 87 4.18 -13.68 5.86
C LEU A 87 2.70 -14.08 5.78
N PRO A 88 2.15 -14.82 6.76
CA PRO A 88 0.79 -15.35 6.70
C PRO A 88 -0.26 -14.22 6.69
N TRP A 89 -1.37 -14.44 5.99
CA TRP A 89 -2.46 -13.48 5.89
C TRP A 89 -3.03 -13.09 7.26
N GLY A 90 -3.11 -11.79 7.53
CA GLY A 90 -3.48 -11.21 8.83
C GLY A 90 -4.96 -11.33 9.21
N GLY A 91 -5.77 -12.01 8.41
CA GLY A 91 -7.23 -12.16 8.60
C GLY A 91 -8.04 -11.06 7.92
N ASP A 92 -9.29 -10.90 8.33
CA ASP A 92 -10.25 -10.02 7.64
C ASP A 92 -9.78 -8.55 7.59
N ILE A 93 -9.88 -7.98 6.39
CA ILE A 93 -9.75 -6.55 6.14
C ILE A 93 -11.13 -5.90 6.34
N PRO A 94 -11.24 -4.78 7.08
CA PRO A 94 -12.51 -4.06 7.23
C PRO A 94 -13.15 -3.76 5.89
N GLU A 95 -14.48 -3.93 5.76
CA GLU A 95 -15.18 -3.81 4.47
C GLU A 95 -14.88 -2.48 3.75
N GLN A 96 -14.97 -1.39 4.50
CA GLN A 96 -14.63 -0.03 4.07
C GLN A 96 -13.17 0.16 3.63
N ALA A 97 -12.26 -0.71 4.03
CA ALA A 97 -10.84 -0.66 3.67
C ALA A 97 -10.54 -1.45 2.40
N LYS A 98 -11.32 -2.51 2.09
CA LYS A 98 -11.04 -3.48 1.02
C LYS A 98 -10.80 -2.82 -0.33
N ARG A 99 -11.53 -1.74 -0.62
CA ARG A 99 -11.40 -0.96 -1.86
C ARG A 99 -9.98 -0.44 -2.11
N PHE A 100 -9.20 -0.22 -1.05
CA PHE A 100 -7.84 0.34 -1.09
C PHE A 100 -6.74 -0.72 -0.94
N PHE A 101 -7.08 -2.01 -0.99
CA PHE A 101 -6.12 -3.11 -0.99
C PHE A 101 -6.08 -3.75 -2.37
N SER A 102 -4.88 -3.95 -2.90
CA SER A 102 -4.65 -4.68 -4.14
C SER A 102 -4.64 -6.20 -3.91
N PRO A 103 -4.75 -7.00 -4.97
CA PRO A 103 -4.51 -8.45 -4.93
C PRO A 103 -3.07 -8.84 -4.50
N TYR A 104 -2.16 -7.87 -4.41
CA TYR A 104 -0.75 -8.05 -4.08
C TYR A 104 -0.38 -7.44 -2.73
N ALA A 105 -1.37 -7.16 -1.87
CA ALA A 105 -1.12 -6.63 -0.55
C ALA A 105 -0.48 -7.68 0.38
N LEU A 106 0.61 -7.30 1.04
CA LEU A 106 1.14 -8.04 2.18
C LEU A 106 0.49 -7.52 3.46
N TRP A 107 -0.58 -8.19 3.87
CA TRP A 107 -1.28 -7.95 5.13
C TRP A 107 -0.99 -9.09 6.10
N THR A 108 -0.27 -8.82 7.19
CA THR A 108 0.06 -9.83 8.19
C THR A 108 -0.04 -9.32 9.63
N ARG A 109 -0.37 -10.24 10.53
CA ARG A 109 -0.38 -10.04 11.99
C ARG A 109 0.60 -11.03 12.61
N LEU A 110 1.63 -10.51 13.26
CA LEU A 110 2.68 -11.33 13.85
C LEU A 110 2.63 -11.17 15.37
N SER A 111 2.62 -12.30 16.08
CA SER A 111 2.63 -12.29 17.56
C SER A 111 3.26 -13.51 18.22
N ASP A 112 3.91 -14.38 17.44
CA ASP A 112 4.70 -15.48 17.99
C ASP A 112 6.03 -14.98 18.57
N ASP A 113 6.77 -15.87 19.24
CA ASP A 113 8.04 -15.52 19.90
C ASP A 113 9.11 -14.96 18.94
N ASN A 114 9.02 -15.23 17.63
CA ASN A 114 9.93 -14.76 16.60
C ASN A 114 9.38 -13.55 15.82
N ALA A 115 8.22 -13.01 16.20
CA ALA A 115 7.55 -11.96 15.45
C ALA A 115 8.44 -10.72 15.21
N MET A 116 9.18 -10.29 16.22
CA MET A 116 10.11 -9.17 16.08
C MET A 116 11.27 -9.48 15.11
N ASP A 117 11.81 -10.70 15.17
CA ASP A 117 12.87 -11.13 14.26
C ASP A 117 12.35 -11.14 12.82
N THR A 118 11.14 -11.67 12.60
CA THR A 118 10.43 -11.64 11.30
C THR A 118 10.20 -10.22 10.81
N VAL A 119 9.83 -9.29 11.69
CA VAL A 119 9.70 -7.86 11.33
C VAL A 119 11.05 -7.27 10.91
N SER A 120 12.13 -7.59 11.62
CA SER A 120 13.46 -7.06 11.33
C SER A 120 14.16 -7.70 10.13
N THR A 121 13.66 -8.84 9.64
CA THR A 121 14.23 -9.61 8.54
C THR A 121 13.27 -9.68 7.36
N LEU A 122 12.28 -10.59 7.38
CA LEU A 122 11.38 -10.86 6.26
C LEU A 122 10.52 -9.65 5.86
N VAL A 123 9.99 -8.91 6.84
CA VAL A 123 9.21 -7.68 6.54
C VAL A 123 10.12 -6.59 6.01
N TRP A 124 11.35 -6.48 6.52
CA TRP A 124 12.33 -5.53 5.99
C TRP A 124 12.72 -5.86 4.55
N GLU A 125 12.99 -7.12 4.23
CA GLU A 125 13.24 -7.56 2.85
C GLU A 125 12.05 -7.27 1.93
N ALA A 126 10.83 -7.62 2.35
CA ALA A 126 9.62 -7.35 1.59
C ALA A 126 9.42 -5.84 1.35
N TYR A 127 9.66 -5.03 2.39
CA TYR A 127 9.63 -3.57 2.30
C TYR A 127 10.60 -3.08 1.22
N GLN A 128 11.86 -3.51 1.25
CA GLN A 128 12.84 -3.12 0.24
C GLN A 128 12.40 -3.51 -1.18
N GLU A 129 11.94 -4.75 -1.39
CA GLU A 129 11.51 -5.22 -2.72
C GLU A 129 10.29 -4.45 -3.26
N TYR A 130 9.30 -4.13 -2.41
CA TYR A 130 8.15 -3.32 -2.83
C TYR A 130 8.55 -1.86 -3.10
N ILE A 131 9.38 -1.25 -2.26
CA ILE A 131 9.88 0.11 -2.50
C ILE A 131 10.68 0.17 -3.81
N ASP A 132 11.64 -0.75 -4.00
CA ASP A 132 12.49 -0.78 -5.18
C ASP A 132 11.67 -0.96 -6.47
N LEU A 133 10.66 -1.84 -6.45
CA LEU A 133 9.77 -2.01 -7.60
C LEU A 133 8.89 -0.77 -7.84
N TYR A 134 8.44 -0.09 -6.78
CA TYR A 134 7.64 1.13 -6.93
C TYR A 134 8.49 2.25 -7.53
N LEU A 135 9.75 2.38 -7.11
CA LEU A 135 10.69 3.33 -7.70
C LEU A 135 10.99 2.98 -9.17
N GLU A 136 11.11 1.70 -9.52
CA GLU A 136 11.22 1.25 -10.91
C GLU A 136 9.99 1.67 -11.73
N LEU A 137 8.78 1.53 -11.18
CA LEU A 137 7.55 2.00 -11.82
C LEU A 137 7.61 3.51 -12.08
N MET A 138 7.97 4.30 -11.07
CA MET A 138 8.07 5.77 -11.21
C MET A 138 9.09 6.18 -12.27
N ASP A 139 10.29 5.57 -12.26
CA ASP A 139 11.35 5.85 -13.24
C ASP A 139 10.94 5.42 -14.66
N THR A 140 10.22 4.31 -14.79
CA THR A 140 9.70 3.82 -16.08
C THR A 140 8.63 4.77 -16.62
N VAL A 141 7.69 5.20 -15.79
CA VAL A 141 6.61 6.10 -16.21
C VAL A 141 7.16 7.48 -16.55
N GLN A 142 8.07 8.03 -15.74
CA GLN A 142 8.60 9.39 -15.93
C GLN A 142 9.26 9.62 -17.30
N LYS A 143 9.78 8.57 -17.94
CA LYS A 143 10.41 8.63 -19.27
C LYS A 143 9.41 8.75 -20.42
N ASP A 144 8.15 8.39 -20.18
CA ASP A 144 7.16 8.12 -21.21
C ASP A 144 5.99 9.13 -21.23
N VAL A 145 5.94 10.05 -20.27
CA VAL A 145 4.70 10.79 -19.97
C VAL A 145 4.81 12.30 -20.06
N GLU A 146 3.71 12.92 -20.48
CA GLU A 146 3.49 14.36 -20.44
C GLU A 146 2.53 14.73 -19.29
N SER A 147 2.49 16.02 -18.93
CA SER A 147 1.53 16.53 -17.94
C SER A 147 0.12 16.65 -18.52
N GLY A 148 -0.90 16.14 -17.82
CA GLY A 148 -2.29 16.37 -18.21
C GLY A 148 -3.30 15.90 -17.17
N VAL A 149 -4.56 16.32 -17.24
CA VAL A 149 -5.50 16.14 -16.11
C VAL A 149 -6.31 14.84 -16.21
N ASN A 150 -6.19 13.97 -15.20
CA ASN A 150 -7.11 12.87 -14.93
C ASN A 150 -7.96 13.15 -13.68
N SER A 151 -9.25 13.44 -13.86
CA SER A 151 -10.16 13.73 -12.74
C SER A 151 -10.50 12.51 -11.90
N GLN A 152 -10.51 11.31 -12.49
CA GLN A 152 -10.85 10.07 -11.75
C GLN A 152 -9.72 9.64 -10.82
N VAL A 153 -8.47 9.79 -11.25
CA VAL A 153 -7.30 9.48 -10.41
C VAL A 153 -7.18 10.48 -9.27
N LEU A 154 -7.41 11.77 -9.53
CA LEU A 154 -7.47 12.77 -8.47
C LEU A 154 -8.56 12.42 -7.44
N GLN A 155 -9.77 12.11 -7.90
CA GLN A 155 -10.87 11.72 -7.00
C GLN A 155 -10.51 10.47 -6.19
N GLY A 156 -9.92 9.44 -6.80
CA GLY A 156 -9.53 8.23 -6.05
C GLY A 156 -8.46 8.49 -4.98
N GLN A 157 -7.55 9.45 -5.21
CA GLN A 157 -6.60 9.87 -4.17
C GLN A 157 -7.30 10.66 -3.05
N GLU A 158 -8.26 11.53 -3.38
CA GLU A 158 -9.08 12.23 -2.39
C GLU A 158 -9.92 11.26 -1.55
N ASP A 159 -10.51 10.24 -2.18
CA ASP A 159 -11.28 9.20 -1.50
C ASP A 159 -10.41 8.39 -0.52
N TYR A 160 -9.16 8.07 -0.93
CA TYR A 160 -8.18 7.45 -0.05
C TYR A 160 -7.83 8.34 1.15
N LEU A 161 -7.55 9.62 0.90
CA LEU A 161 -7.20 10.59 1.94
C LEU A 161 -8.33 10.75 2.95
N GLU A 162 -9.56 10.91 2.48
CA GLU A 162 -10.74 11.04 3.36
C GLU A 162 -10.98 9.76 4.17
N TYR A 163 -10.85 8.59 3.53
CA TYR A 163 -10.93 7.32 4.22
C TYR A 163 -9.88 7.20 5.34
N ARG A 164 -8.61 7.48 5.05
CA ARG A 164 -7.52 7.42 6.05
C ARG A 164 -7.72 8.47 7.14
N ARG A 165 -8.11 9.69 6.77
CA ARG A 165 -8.39 10.77 7.72
C ARG A 165 -9.48 10.42 8.71
N SER A 166 -10.46 9.60 8.32
CA SER A 166 -11.50 9.12 9.24
C SER A 166 -11.08 7.86 10.01
N ASN A 167 -10.38 6.94 9.36
CA ASN A 167 -10.21 5.56 9.82
C ASN A 167 -8.77 5.17 10.20
N ASP A 168 -7.85 6.12 10.33
CA ASP A 168 -6.45 5.82 10.60
C ASP A 168 -6.28 4.96 11.87
N PRO A 169 -5.68 3.75 11.76
CA PRO A 169 -5.56 2.81 12.88
C PRO A 169 -4.60 3.29 13.97
N ALA A 170 -3.73 4.27 13.68
CA ALA A 170 -2.83 4.84 14.67
C ALA A 170 -3.52 5.92 15.52
N ARG A 171 -4.72 6.41 15.16
CA ARG A 171 -5.43 7.48 15.90
C ARG A 171 -5.51 7.21 17.41
N PRO A 172 -5.96 6.04 17.91
CA PRO A 172 -6.04 5.82 19.37
C PRO A 172 -4.68 5.90 20.06
N MET A 173 -3.61 5.47 19.36
CA MET A 173 -2.24 5.58 19.85
C MET A 173 -1.79 7.04 19.89
N LEU A 174 -2.03 7.81 18.83
CA LEU A 174 -1.66 9.23 18.75
C LEU A 174 -2.39 10.06 19.81
N ILE A 175 -3.69 9.84 20.01
CA ILE A 175 -4.48 10.49 21.08
C ILE A 175 -3.88 10.18 22.45
N ARG A 176 -3.56 8.91 22.72
CA ARG A 176 -2.99 8.49 24.00
C ARG A 176 -1.61 9.11 24.28
N LEU A 177 -0.80 9.32 23.25
CA LEU A 177 0.55 9.85 23.39
C LEU A 177 0.61 11.38 23.42
N TYR A 178 -0.25 12.05 22.64
CA TYR A 178 -0.09 13.47 22.33
C TYR A 178 -1.36 14.31 22.53
N GLY A 179 -2.49 13.68 22.87
CA GLY A 179 -3.78 14.34 23.02
C GLY A 179 -4.58 14.44 21.71
N GLU A 180 -5.89 14.62 21.86
CA GLU A 180 -6.86 14.64 20.75
C GLU A 180 -6.56 15.74 19.73
N ASP A 181 -6.45 16.99 20.17
CA ASP A 181 -6.18 18.13 19.30
C ASP A 181 -4.90 17.97 18.46
N TRP A 182 -3.86 17.37 19.04
CA TRP A 182 -2.61 17.12 18.32
C TRP A 182 -2.77 16.00 17.31
N ALA A 183 -3.45 14.91 17.69
CA ALA A 183 -3.71 13.76 16.83
C ALA A 183 -4.52 14.15 15.59
N GLU A 184 -5.61 14.91 15.76
CA GLU A 184 -6.44 15.36 14.64
C GLU A 184 -5.68 16.28 13.69
N ARG A 185 -4.85 17.19 14.22
CA ARG A 185 -4.03 18.07 13.38
C ARG A 185 -2.98 17.31 12.57
N VAL A 186 -2.29 16.33 13.15
CA VAL A 186 -1.28 15.58 12.40
C VAL A 186 -1.91 14.65 11.36
N ILE A 187 -3.04 14.02 11.69
CA ILE A 187 -3.77 13.14 10.77
C ILE A 187 -4.28 13.95 9.57
N GLY A 188 -5.03 15.03 9.81
CA GLY A 188 -5.67 15.79 8.74
C GLY A 188 -4.78 16.83 8.06
N GLY A 189 -3.64 17.20 8.64
CA GLY A 189 -2.78 18.26 8.11
C GLY A 189 -1.41 17.79 7.59
N VAL A 190 -1.00 16.56 7.92
CA VAL A 190 0.33 16.04 7.55
C VAL A 190 0.23 14.65 6.92
N LEU A 191 -0.41 13.70 7.62
CA LEU A 191 -0.46 12.31 7.14
C LEU A 191 -1.42 12.17 5.95
N PHE A 192 -2.61 12.78 6.06
CA PHE A 192 -3.67 12.73 5.05
C PHE A 192 -4.26 14.15 4.82
N PRO A 193 -3.46 15.05 4.20
CA PRO A 193 -3.84 16.44 3.96
C PRO A 193 -5.03 16.61 3.01
#